data_AF-A0A7G1PF78-F1
#
_entry.id   AF-A0A7G1PF78-F1
#
_cell.length_a   1.000
_cell.length_b   1.000
_cell.length_c   1.000
_cell.angle_alpha   90.00
_cell.angle_beta   90.00
_cell.angle_gamma   90.00
#
_symmetry.space_group_name_H-M   'P 1'
#
loop_
_entity.id
_entity.type
_entity.pdbx_description
1 polymer ?
#
loop_
_entity_poly.entity_id
_entity_poly.type
_entity_poly.pdbx_seq_one_letter_code
_entity_poly.pdbx_strand_id
1 'polypeptide(L)'
;MTTARKTTTVFLTVLSGLLLSIIGLTQRWPAWAWPLLAVLLLVVPAAVFRIAAMRRGTVPVAFEEQLTAAPMERTEHRVSQVVLPSKWADYDFVFSARVRWYLVDAPTSAPVLNPAGLAVDAVLKRARAVTEQREPDRASLVEQELSGALSRMLPEPTGHLQAMAENIQLVLVQQDQERLDKLAGVRKDEEVWAHQRKYEQSRRRYLGEDVLKDTGSAVVWWLARNDEHVERTVNDLALLAQLTSAANDTDVPERLQDLISQQAGEPTASDFPGEAPPPAPQGRETATTHLSDFLDSIGFTEGDVRRPMLAAQIAGLIKEQNRHETAEEIQHRFDPPASLAPDDDEAPAPGSPLA
;
A
#
# COMPACT_ATOMS: atom_id res chain seq x y z
N MET A 1 14.08 15.11 26.62
CA MET A 1 12.76 14.98 27.28
C MET A 1 12.80 15.12 28.82
N THR A 2 13.76 15.86 29.40
CA THR A 2 13.90 16.02 30.88
C THR A 2 13.47 17.40 31.40
N THR A 3 13.34 18.40 30.52
CA THR A 3 12.92 19.76 30.85
C THR A 3 11.43 19.84 31.16
N ALA A 4 10.60 19.09 30.42
CA ALA A 4 9.14 19.08 30.58
C ALA A 4 8.71 18.59 31.98
N ARG A 5 9.39 17.60 32.56
CA ARG A 5 9.03 17.02 33.87
C ARG A 5 9.24 17.98 35.05
N LYS A 6 10.22 18.90 34.94
CA LYS A 6 10.52 19.89 35.99
C LYS A 6 9.53 21.05 35.96
N THR A 7 9.12 21.51 34.77
CA THR A 7 8.11 22.56 34.64
C THR A 7 6.74 22.09 35.12
N THR A 8 6.35 20.83 34.89
CA THR A 8 5.04 20.31 35.37
C THR A 8 4.94 20.26 36.89
N THR A 9 6.00 19.91 37.61
CA THR A 9 5.97 19.84 39.09
C THR A 9 5.89 21.23 39.71
N VAL A 10 6.63 22.20 39.18
CA VAL A 10 6.54 23.59 39.63
C VAL A 10 5.13 24.15 39.38
N PHE A 11 4.58 23.95 38.18
CA PHE A 11 3.23 24.42 37.84
C PHE A 11 2.15 23.79 38.74
N LEU A 12 2.26 22.50 39.03
CA LEU A 12 1.32 21.80 39.91
C LEU A 12 1.37 22.32 41.35
N THR A 13 2.58 22.61 41.89
CA THR A 13 2.70 23.17 43.24
C THR A 13 2.13 24.58 43.35
N VAL A 14 2.35 25.41 42.32
CA VAL A 14 1.78 26.76 42.26
C VAL A 14 0.25 26.70 42.15
N LEU A 15 -0.28 25.83 41.28
CA LEU A 15 -1.72 25.67 41.09
C LEU A 15 -2.42 25.13 42.35
N SER A 16 -1.80 24.16 43.03
CA SER A 16 -2.33 23.60 44.28
C SER A 16 -2.31 24.63 45.42
N GLY A 17 -1.28 25.46 45.51
CA GLY A 17 -1.21 26.53 46.50
C GLY A 17 -2.26 27.63 46.27
N LEU A 18 -2.47 27.99 44.99
CA LEU A 18 -3.52 28.94 44.60
C LEU A 18 -4.91 28.41 44.97
N LEU A 19 -5.21 27.15 44.67
CA LEU A 19 -6.51 26.53 44.94
C LEU A 19 -6.82 26.49 46.45
N LEU A 20 -5.84 26.11 47.26
CA LEU A 20 -5.96 26.09 48.73
C LEU A 20 -6.16 27.51 49.31
N SER A 21 -5.50 28.51 48.74
CA SER A 21 -5.67 29.92 49.14
C SER A 21 -7.09 30.42 48.82
N ILE A 22 -7.64 30.07 47.67
CA ILE A 22 -9.01 30.45 47.28
C ILE A 22 -10.03 29.80 48.22
N ILE A 23 -9.86 28.51 48.54
CA ILE A 23 -10.73 27.78 49.47
C ILE A 23 -10.69 28.39 50.89
N GLY A 24 -9.51 28.76 51.38
CA GLY A 24 -9.35 29.41 52.68
C GLY A 24 -10.02 30.79 52.77
N LEU A 25 -10.01 31.54 51.66
CA LEU A 25 -10.71 32.82 51.52
C LEU A 25 -12.24 32.64 51.50
N THR A 26 -12.75 31.64 50.77
CA THR A 26 -14.21 31.40 50.69
C THR A 26 -14.80 30.87 51.99
N GLN A 27 -14.02 30.11 52.77
CA GLN A 27 -14.50 29.46 53.99
C GLN A 27 -14.18 30.28 55.27
N ARG A 28 -13.75 31.54 55.14
CA ARG A 28 -13.36 32.48 56.23
C ARG A 28 -12.50 31.82 57.31
N TRP A 29 -11.39 31.22 56.89
CA TRP A 29 -10.52 30.52 57.84
C TRP A 29 -10.00 31.45 58.93
N PRO A 30 -9.92 30.96 60.19
CA PRO A 30 -9.40 31.75 61.29
C PRO A 30 -7.94 32.14 61.01
N ALA A 31 -7.53 33.33 61.46
CA ALA A 31 -6.28 33.97 61.03
C ALA A 31 -5.01 33.12 61.26
N TRP A 32 -5.04 32.18 62.20
CA TRP A 32 -3.94 31.25 62.50
C TRP A 32 -3.75 30.13 61.46
N ALA A 33 -4.73 29.89 60.58
CA ALA A 33 -4.63 28.85 59.56
C ALA A 33 -3.78 29.28 58.35
N TRP A 34 -3.70 30.58 58.06
CA TRP A 34 -2.84 31.16 57.03
C TRP A 34 -1.35 30.89 57.25
N PRO A 35 -0.75 31.16 58.43
CA PRO A 35 0.65 30.84 58.66
C PRO A 35 0.90 29.32 58.62
N LEU A 36 -0.05 28.49 59.07
CA LEU A 36 0.08 27.04 59.04
C LEU A 36 0.12 26.51 57.60
N LEU A 37 -0.70 27.07 56.71
CA LEU A 37 -0.71 26.76 55.28
C LEU A 37 0.57 27.24 54.58
N ALA A 38 1.08 28.43 54.92
CA ALA A 38 2.35 28.93 54.39
C ALA A 38 3.54 28.04 54.80
N VAL A 39 3.56 27.59 56.06
CA VAL A 39 4.56 26.63 56.55
C VAL A 39 4.44 25.30 55.81
N LEU A 40 3.23 24.78 55.61
CA LEU A 40 3.01 23.53 54.87
C LEU A 40 3.53 23.63 53.42
N LEU A 41 3.22 24.73 52.73
CA LEU A 41 3.67 24.98 51.35
C LEU A 41 5.18 25.12 51.22
N LEU A 42 5.90 25.51 52.28
CA LEU A 42 7.35 25.65 52.27
C LEU A 42 8.05 24.36 52.70
N VAL A 43 7.50 23.66 53.70
CA VAL A 43 8.07 22.43 54.25
C VAL A 43 7.94 21.26 53.27
N VAL A 44 6.82 21.12 52.57
CA VAL A 44 6.60 20.02 51.61
C VAL A 44 7.66 20.01 50.48
N PRO A 45 7.91 21.11 49.73
CA PRO A 45 8.94 21.11 48.70
C PRO A 45 10.36 20.97 49.28
N ALA A 46 10.64 21.54 50.46
CA ALA A 46 11.94 21.37 51.12
C ALA A 46 12.20 19.92 51.55
N ALA A 47 11.17 19.23 52.05
CA ALA A 47 11.24 17.81 52.40
C ALA A 47 11.43 16.93 51.15
N VAL A 48 10.69 17.20 50.07
CA VAL A 48 10.85 16.50 48.79
C VAL A 48 12.26 16.72 48.23
N PHE A 49 12.78 17.95 48.29
CA PHE A 49 14.14 18.26 47.85
C PHE A 49 15.19 17.55 48.72
N ARG A 50 15.03 17.51 50.04
CA ARG A 50 15.92 16.77 50.94
C ARG A 50 15.88 15.26 50.71
N ILE A 51 14.70 14.68 50.50
CA ILE A 51 14.57 13.24 50.24
C ILE A 51 15.16 12.89 48.86
N ALA A 52 14.96 13.76 47.86
CA ALA A 52 15.60 13.60 46.55
C ALA A 52 17.13 13.78 46.63
N ALA A 53 17.62 14.69 47.47
CA ALA A 53 19.05 14.89 47.73
C ALA A 53 19.67 13.72 48.52
N MET A 54 18.94 13.11 49.46
CA MET A 54 19.39 11.91 50.17
C MET A 54 19.36 10.65 49.29
N ARG A 55 18.41 10.54 48.36
CA ARG A 55 18.38 9.46 47.35
C ARG A 55 19.41 9.66 46.23
N ARG A 56 19.83 10.89 45.96
CA ARG A 56 21.10 11.16 45.26
C ARG A 56 22.21 10.96 46.27
N GLY A 57 22.45 9.71 46.63
CA GLY A 57 23.66 9.33 47.34
C GLY A 57 24.82 10.06 46.68
N THR A 58 25.53 10.85 47.49
CA THR A 58 26.78 11.47 47.13
C THR A 58 27.73 10.34 46.80
N VAL A 59 27.75 9.92 45.53
CA VAL A 59 28.88 9.19 44.97
C VAL A 59 30.04 10.15 45.18
N PRO A 60 31.05 9.81 46.00
CA PRO A 60 32.26 10.57 45.97
C PRO A 60 32.76 10.44 44.54
N VAL A 61 32.75 11.54 43.79
CA VAL A 61 33.54 11.62 42.56
C VAL A 61 34.98 11.67 43.06
N ALA A 62 35.49 10.50 43.45
CA ALA A 62 36.88 10.22 43.20
C ALA A 62 37.02 10.46 41.70
N PHE A 63 37.72 11.52 41.33
CA PHE A 63 38.50 11.49 40.11
C PHE A 63 39.50 10.33 40.28
N GLU A 64 39.01 9.09 40.21
CA GLU A 64 39.69 8.10 39.41
C GLU A 64 39.90 8.84 38.10
N GLU A 65 41.16 9.10 37.75
CA GLU A 65 41.52 9.43 36.39
C GLU A 65 40.55 8.64 35.51
N GLN A 66 39.70 9.36 34.77
CA GLN A 66 39.06 8.77 33.62
C GLN A 66 40.23 8.30 32.80
N LEU A 67 40.60 7.04 33.01
CA LEU A 67 41.40 6.23 32.12
C LEU A 67 40.64 6.44 30.84
N THR A 68 41.16 7.38 30.05
CA THR A 68 40.76 7.58 28.67
C THR A 68 40.87 6.18 28.14
N ALA A 69 39.73 5.52 27.92
CA ALA A 69 39.71 4.14 27.49
C ALA A 69 40.74 4.08 26.38
N ALA A 70 41.82 3.33 26.61
CA ALA A 70 42.99 3.38 25.75
C ALA A 70 42.48 3.32 24.31
N PRO A 71 42.93 4.18 23.39
CA PRO A 71 42.41 4.21 22.03
C PRO A 71 42.44 2.78 21.50
N MET A 72 41.30 2.08 21.48
CA MET A 72 41.26 0.71 21.00
C MET A 72 41.68 0.84 19.55
N GLU A 73 42.81 0.25 19.17
CA GLU A 73 43.24 0.16 17.79
C GLU A 73 42.12 -0.54 17.02
N ARG A 74 41.25 0.26 16.40
CA ARG A 74 40.05 -0.21 15.69
C ARG A 74 40.55 -0.93 14.47
N THR A 75 40.70 -2.24 14.59
CA THR A 75 41.13 -3.07 13.48
C THR A 75 39.89 -3.36 12.64
N GLU A 76 39.89 -2.86 11.41
CA GLU A 76 38.76 -2.94 10.49
C GLU A 76 39.16 -3.67 9.21
N HIS A 77 38.28 -4.52 8.69
CA HIS A 77 38.47 -5.21 7.43
C HIS A 77 37.16 -5.21 6.63
N ARG A 78 37.23 -4.89 5.35
CA ARG A 78 36.05 -4.87 4.49
C ARG A 78 35.89 -6.22 3.78
N VAL A 79 34.74 -6.84 3.98
CA VAL A 79 34.31 -8.03 3.24
C VAL A 79 33.36 -7.57 2.15
N SER A 80 33.61 -7.98 0.91
CA SER A 80 32.81 -7.60 -0.25
C SER A 80 32.40 -8.81 -1.06
N GLN A 81 31.13 -8.83 -1.45
CA GLN A 81 30.57 -9.75 -2.44
C GLN A 81 30.79 -11.23 -2.11
N VAL A 82 30.58 -11.61 -0.84
CA VAL A 82 30.64 -13.02 -0.43
C VAL A 82 29.29 -13.67 -0.62
N VAL A 83 29.28 -14.80 -1.31
CA VAL A 83 28.07 -15.59 -1.57
C VAL A 83 27.69 -16.37 -0.32
N LEU A 84 26.46 -16.18 0.14
CA LEU A 84 25.87 -16.89 1.28
C LEU A 84 24.63 -17.67 0.80
N PRO A 85 24.48 -18.94 1.21
CA PRO A 85 23.33 -19.73 0.82
C PRO A 85 22.05 -19.17 1.42
N SER A 86 20.96 -19.24 0.67
CA SER A 86 19.60 -19.04 1.18
C SER A 86 18.95 -20.38 1.55
N LYS A 87 17.68 -20.34 2.01
CA LYS A 87 16.85 -21.54 2.21
C LYS A 87 16.58 -22.30 0.91
N TRP A 88 16.63 -21.63 -0.24
CA TRP A 88 16.37 -22.24 -1.55
C TRP A 88 17.71 -22.53 -2.23
N ALA A 89 17.91 -23.77 -2.68
CA ALA A 89 19.20 -24.25 -3.16
C ALA A 89 19.76 -23.48 -4.37
N ASP A 90 18.88 -22.89 -5.19
CA ASP A 90 19.25 -22.20 -6.43
C ASP A 90 19.37 -20.67 -6.27
N TYR A 91 19.21 -20.16 -5.05
CA TYR A 91 19.22 -18.73 -4.76
C TYR A 91 20.26 -18.42 -3.70
N ASP A 92 21.22 -17.56 -4.04
CA ASP A 92 22.24 -17.11 -3.11
C ASP A 92 22.10 -15.62 -2.80
N PHE A 93 22.43 -15.27 -1.56
CA PHE A 93 22.61 -13.89 -1.16
C PHE A 93 24.05 -13.44 -1.36
N VAL A 94 24.23 -12.19 -1.75
CA VAL A 94 25.51 -11.53 -1.87
C VAL A 94 25.69 -10.59 -0.68
N PHE A 95 26.63 -10.95 0.19
CA PHE A 95 26.92 -10.26 1.44
C PHE A 95 28.13 -9.33 1.31
N SER A 96 27.99 -8.12 1.84
CA SER A 96 29.09 -7.17 2.01
C SER A 96 28.99 -6.52 3.39
N ALA A 97 30.10 -6.36 4.09
CA ALA A 97 30.12 -5.71 5.40
C ALA A 97 31.51 -5.20 5.78
N ARG A 98 31.58 -4.36 6.80
CA ARG A 98 32.81 -3.98 7.48
C ARG A 98 32.93 -4.75 8.79
N VAL A 99 33.90 -5.65 8.86
CA VAL A 99 34.19 -6.45 10.05
C VAL A 99 35.11 -5.66 10.97
N ARG A 100 34.76 -5.61 12.26
CA ARG A 100 35.55 -4.98 13.33
C ARG A 100 35.80 -6.00 14.41
N TRP A 101 37.03 -6.05 14.93
CA TRP A 101 37.39 -6.97 15.99
C TRP A 101 38.34 -6.35 16.99
N TYR A 102 38.47 -7.02 18.13
CA TYR A 102 39.56 -6.80 19.07
C TYR A 102 40.02 -8.14 19.64
N LEU A 103 41.30 -8.20 20.00
CA LEU A 103 41.89 -9.36 20.64
C LEU A 103 41.49 -9.39 22.11
N VAL A 104 41.00 -10.53 22.57
CA VAL A 104 40.79 -10.77 24.00
C VAL A 104 42.11 -11.34 24.52
N ASP A 105 42.69 -10.74 25.55
CA ASP A 105 43.98 -11.16 26.11
C ASP A 105 43.99 -12.68 26.34
N ALA A 106 44.64 -13.41 25.43
CA ALA A 106 44.82 -14.84 25.53
C ALA A 106 46.10 -15.13 26.32
N PRO A 107 46.10 -16.11 27.24
CA PRO A 107 47.26 -16.44 28.06
C PRO A 107 48.42 -16.94 27.20
N THR A 108 49.49 -16.14 27.06
CA THR A 108 50.91 -16.39 26.73
C THR A 108 51.31 -17.52 25.74
N SER A 109 50.43 -18.27 25.08
CA SER A 109 50.81 -19.42 24.25
C SER A 109 49.78 -19.75 23.18
N ALA A 110 49.64 -18.87 22.20
CA ALA A 110 49.40 -19.24 20.80
C ALA A 110 49.63 -18.00 19.92
N PRO A 111 50.52 -18.04 18.90
CA PRO A 111 50.58 -16.95 17.93
C PRO A 111 49.30 -16.97 17.07
N VAL A 112 48.46 -15.94 17.19
CA VAL A 112 47.32 -15.73 16.29
C VAL A 112 47.86 -15.35 14.92
N LEU A 113 47.96 -16.31 14.00
CA LEU A 113 48.63 -16.12 12.70
C LEU A 113 47.85 -15.25 11.69
N ASN A 114 46.57 -14.91 11.92
CA ASN A 114 45.83 -13.91 11.13
C ASN A 114 44.52 -13.50 11.83
N PRO A 115 44.50 -12.42 12.64
CA PRO A 115 43.30 -12.04 13.38
C PRO A 115 42.16 -11.53 12.48
N ALA A 116 42.49 -10.94 11.32
CA ALA A 116 41.49 -10.47 10.36
C ALA A 116 40.72 -11.64 9.72
N GLY A 117 41.45 -12.68 9.27
CA GLY A 117 40.82 -13.87 8.67
C GLY A 117 39.90 -14.59 9.64
N LEU A 118 40.33 -14.72 10.91
CA LEU A 118 39.53 -15.35 11.96
C LEU A 118 38.28 -14.53 12.30
N ALA A 119 38.38 -13.20 12.35
CA ALA A 119 37.23 -12.32 12.55
C ALA A 119 36.22 -12.40 11.40
N VAL A 120 36.69 -12.45 10.15
CA VAL A 120 35.83 -12.59 8.96
C VAL A 120 35.12 -13.94 8.96
N ASP A 121 35.83 -15.04 9.21
CA ASP A 121 35.23 -16.37 9.29
C ASP A 121 34.15 -16.46 10.38
N ALA A 122 34.40 -15.86 11.56
CA ALA A 122 33.42 -15.80 12.64
C ALA A 122 32.16 -15.00 12.27
N VAL A 123 32.30 -13.92 11.50
CA VAL A 123 31.16 -13.16 10.97
C VAL A 123 30.42 -13.96 9.90
N LEU A 124 31.13 -14.57 8.95
CA LEU A 124 30.53 -15.33 7.85
C LEU A 124 29.78 -16.57 8.34
N LYS A 125 30.31 -17.30 9.33
CA LYS A 125 29.62 -18.44 9.96
C LYS A 125 28.30 -18.02 10.61
N ARG A 126 28.31 -16.90 11.34
CA ARG A 126 27.09 -16.33 11.94
C ARG A 126 26.12 -15.87 10.86
N ALA A 127 26.61 -15.22 9.81
CA ALA A 127 25.78 -14.75 8.72
C ALA A 127 25.09 -15.92 8.00
N ARG A 128 25.86 -16.96 7.65
CA ARG A 128 25.36 -18.21 7.06
C ARG A 128 24.28 -18.87 7.91
N ALA A 129 24.49 -18.96 9.22
CA ALA A 129 23.51 -19.57 10.12
C ALA A 129 22.13 -18.88 10.08
N VAL A 130 22.11 -17.58 9.78
CA VAL A 130 20.88 -16.81 9.58
C VAL A 130 20.34 -17.00 8.16
N THR A 131 21.18 -16.83 7.12
CA THR A 131 20.72 -16.83 5.73
C THR A 131 20.20 -18.19 5.25
N GLU A 132 20.76 -19.31 5.71
CA GLU A 132 20.33 -20.68 5.35
C GLU A 132 18.87 -20.97 5.75
N GLN A 133 18.33 -20.25 6.73
CA GLN A 133 16.96 -20.45 7.21
C GLN A 133 15.97 -19.47 6.58
N ARG A 134 16.41 -18.56 5.73
CA ARG A 134 15.62 -17.44 5.23
C ARG A 134 15.34 -17.56 3.74
N GLU A 135 14.12 -17.21 3.37
CA GLU A 135 13.65 -17.22 1.98
C GLU A 135 14.21 -16.00 1.23
N PRO A 136 14.57 -16.17 -0.04
CA PRO A 136 15.15 -15.11 -0.85
C PRO A 136 14.15 -14.01 -1.23
N ASP A 137 12.84 -14.28 -1.20
CA ASP A 137 11.76 -13.35 -1.58
C ASP A 137 11.80 -11.99 -0.85
N ARG A 138 12.41 -11.91 0.34
CA ARG A 138 12.45 -10.69 1.17
C ARG A 138 13.86 -10.30 1.61
N ALA A 139 14.77 -10.16 0.65
CA ALA A 139 16.18 -9.81 0.90
C ALA A 139 16.38 -8.65 1.88
N SER A 140 15.64 -7.55 1.72
CA SER A 140 15.77 -6.36 2.60
C SER A 140 15.38 -6.63 4.05
N LEU A 141 14.44 -7.55 4.30
CA LEU A 141 14.09 -7.94 5.67
C LEU A 141 15.21 -8.78 6.29
N VAL A 142 15.79 -9.68 5.51
CA VAL A 142 16.92 -10.50 5.94
C VAL A 142 18.15 -9.64 6.20
N GLU A 143 18.40 -8.62 5.39
CA GLU A 143 19.46 -7.62 5.61
C GLU A 143 19.31 -6.93 6.99
N GLN A 144 18.10 -6.49 7.34
CA GLN A 144 17.85 -5.84 8.62
C GLN A 144 18.03 -6.79 9.81
N GLU A 145 17.58 -8.04 9.68
CA GLU A 145 17.79 -9.08 10.70
C GLU A 145 19.29 -9.37 10.88
N LEU A 146 20.01 -9.54 9.78
CA LEU A 146 21.45 -9.78 9.75
C LEU A 146 22.21 -8.61 10.37
N SER A 147 21.78 -7.38 10.08
CA SER A 147 22.30 -6.16 10.69
C SER A 147 22.20 -6.20 12.22
N GLY A 148 21.03 -6.54 12.75
CA GLY A 148 20.84 -6.71 14.19
C GLY A 148 21.67 -7.83 14.82
N ALA A 149 21.80 -8.96 14.11
CA ALA A 149 22.52 -10.14 14.59
C ALA A 149 24.05 -9.93 14.64
N LEU A 150 24.61 -9.28 13.61
CA LEU A 150 26.06 -9.11 13.46
C LEU A 150 26.60 -7.82 14.10
N SER A 151 25.73 -6.85 14.43
CA SER A 151 26.13 -5.61 15.14
C SER A 151 26.62 -5.84 16.56
N ARG A 152 26.44 -7.04 17.12
CA ARG A 152 26.92 -7.39 18.47
C ARG A 152 28.32 -7.96 18.41
N MET A 153 29.17 -7.44 19.29
CA MET A 153 30.50 -7.95 19.53
C MET A 153 30.39 -9.28 20.27
N LEU A 154 30.73 -10.38 19.60
CA LEU A 154 30.62 -11.74 20.12
C LEU A 154 31.98 -12.45 20.01
N PRO A 155 32.32 -13.33 20.97
CA PRO A 155 33.53 -14.12 20.91
C PRO A 155 33.47 -15.10 19.74
N GLU A 156 34.61 -15.24 19.07
CA GLU A 156 34.84 -16.34 18.15
C GLU A 156 34.97 -17.67 18.94
N PRO A 157 34.56 -18.83 18.38
CA PRO A 157 34.58 -20.12 19.08
C PRO A 157 35.89 -20.51 19.78
N THR A 158 37.05 -20.07 19.29
CA THR A 158 38.37 -20.34 19.89
C THR A 158 38.68 -19.38 21.06
N GLY A 159 37.87 -18.33 21.25
CA GLY A 159 37.96 -17.40 22.38
C GLY A 159 39.08 -16.37 22.28
N HIS A 160 39.85 -16.35 21.19
CA HIS A 160 41.01 -15.47 21.02
C HIS A 160 40.65 -14.03 20.61
N LEU A 161 39.47 -13.84 20.01
CA LEU A 161 39.01 -12.52 19.57
C LEU A 161 37.50 -12.39 19.73
N GLN A 162 37.04 -11.15 19.76
CA GLN A 162 35.63 -10.83 19.56
C GLN A 162 35.46 -10.04 18.26
N ALA A 163 34.42 -10.36 17.50
CA ALA A 163 34.14 -9.76 16.20
C ALA A 163 32.69 -9.28 16.09
N MET A 164 32.49 -8.15 15.41
CA MET A 164 31.21 -7.65 14.95
C MET A 164 31.30 -7.27 13.46
N ALA A 165 30.16 -7.01 12.83
CA ALA A 165 30.10 -6.37 11.53
C ALA A 165 29.21 -5.13 11.55
N GLU A 166 29.61 -4.12 10.77
CA GLU A 166 28.91 -2.86 10.53
C GLU A 166 28.71 -2.66 9.03
N ASN A 167 27.80 -1.75 8.64
CA ASN A 167 27.51 -1.43 7.23
C ASN A 167 27.22 -2.67 6.40
N ILE A 168 26.34 -3.53 6.92
CA ILE A 168 25.95 -4.79 6.32
C ILE A 168 25.02 -4.50 5.15
N GLN A 169 25.31 -5.14 4.02
CA GLN A 169 24.48 -5.14 2.82
C GLN A 169 24.28 -6.58 2.41
N LEU A 170 23.02 -6.93 2.12
CA LEU A 170 22.64 -8.25 1.66
C LEU A 170 21.71 -8.09 0.47
N VAL A 171 22.17 -8.49 -0.70
CA VAL A 171 21.41 -8.35 -1.95
C VAL A 171 21.30 -9.70 -2.64
N LEU A 172 20.23 -9.94 -3.40
CA LEU A 172 20.21 -11.03 -4.36
C LEU A 172 20.87 -10.61 -5.66
N VAL A 173 21.35 -11.60 -6.42
CA VAL A 173 21.71 -11.38 -7.82
C VAL A 173 20.49 -10.84 -8.56
N GLN A 174 20.67 -9.76 -9.33
CA GLN A 174 19.57 -9.05 -9.98
C GLN A 174 18.67 -9.97 -10.81
N GLN A 175 19.28 -10.91 -11.56
CA GLN A 175 18.54 -11.89 -12.35
C GLN A 175 17.60 -12.74 -11.51
N ASP A 176 18.01 -13.11 -10.30
CA ASP A 176 17.23 -13.93 -9.40
C ASP A 176 16.12 -13.13 -8.74
N GLN A 177 16.40 -11.88 -8.34
CA GLN A 177 15.35 -10.96 -7.86
C GLN A 177 14.23 -10.81 -8.91
N GLU A 178 14.59 -10.58 -10.17
CA GLU A 178 13.61 -10.45 -11.26
C GLU A 178 12.79 -11.73 -11.48
N ARG A 179 13.40 -12.91 -11.32
CA ARG A 179 12.68 -14.19 -11.41
C ARG A 179 11.69 -14.36 -10.26
N LEU A 180 12.09 -14.03 -9.04
CA LEU A 180 11.22 -14.10 -7.86
C LEU A 180 10.05 -13.13 -7.97
N ASP A 181 10.29 -11.92 -8.46
CA ASP A 181 9.25 -10.92 -8.68
C ASP A 181 8.23 -11.41 -9.72
N LYS A 182 8.69 -12.03 -10.82
CA LYS A 182 7.82 -12.65 -11.82
C LYS A 182 7.00 -13.81 -11.23
N LEU A 183 7.62 -14.69 -10.45
CA LEU A 183 6.92 -15.80 -9.79
C LEU A 183 5.89 -15.29 -8.77
N ALA A 184 6.20 -14.22 -8.04
CA ALA A 184 5.25 -13.57 -7.15
C ALA A 184 4.07 -12.96 -7.92
N GLY A 185 4.32 -12.39 -9.11
CA GLY A 185 3.27 -11.92 -10.01
C GLY A 185 2.34 -13.04 -10.45
N VAL A 186 2.89 -14.13 -11.00
CA VAL A 186 2.11 -15.30 -11.45
C VAL A 186 1.25 -15.88 -10.33
N ARG A 187 1.79 -16.01 -9.11
CA ARG A 187 1.00 -16.48 -7.95
C ARG A 187 -0.19 -15.59 -7.64
N LYS A 188 0.00 -14.26 -7.64
CA LYS A 188 -1.09 -13.30 -7.41
C LYS A 188 -2.14 -13.37 -8.50
N ASP A 189 -1.72 -13.49 -9.76
CA ASP A 189 -2.63 -13.58 -10.90
C ASP A 189 -3.45 -14.88 -10.85
N GLU A 190 -2.82 -16.00 -10.47
CA GLU A 190 -3.52 -17.27 -10.26
C GLU A 190 -4.55 -17.19 -9.14
N GLU A 191 -4.19 -16.56 -8.00
CA GLU A 191 -5.13 -16.32 -6.90
C GLU A 191 -6.32 -15.48 -7.36
N VAL A 192 -6.08 -14.37 -8.07
CA VAL A 192 -7.13 -13.51 -8.63
C VAL A 192 -8.02 -14.30 -9.57
N TRP A 193 -7.44 -15.08 -10.49
CA TRP A 193 -8.19 -15.89 -11.44
C TRP A 193 -9.03 -16.97 -10.74
N ALA A 194 -8.48 -17.65 -9.74
CA ALA A 194 -9.18 -18.66 -8.96
C ALA A 194 -10.37 -18.04 -8.21
N HIS A 195 -10.18 -16.85 -7.61
CA HIS A 195 -11.26 -16.10 -6.98
C HIS A 195 -12.35 -15.70 -7.97
N GLN A 196 -11.97 -15.18 -9.14
CA GLN A 196 -12.92 -14.78 -10.18
C GLN A 196 -13.73 -15.97 -10.70
N ARG A 197 -13.06 -17.09 -11.02
CA ARG A 197 -13.76 -18.31 -11.44
C ARG A 197 -14.71 -18.84 -10.37
N LYS A 198 -14.28 -18.83 -9.11
CA LYS A 198 -15.14 -19.27 -8.00
C LYS A 198 -16.33 -18.33 -7.82
N TYR A 199 -16.14 -17.02 -7.99
CA TYR A 199 -17.22 -16.04 -7.97
C TYR A 199 -18.23 -16.29 -9.09
N GLU A 200 -17.77 -16.49 -10.33
CA GLU A 200 -18.64 -16.80 -11.47
C GLU A 200 -19.37 -18.13 -11.29
N GLN A 201 -18.68 -19.17 -10.83
CA GLN A 201 -19.31 -20.47 -10.57
C GLN A 201 -20.37 -20.36 -9.47
N SER A 202 -20.07 -19.65 -8.38
CA SER A 202 -21.02 -19.42 -7.29
C SER A 202 -22.21 -18.60 -7.74
N ARG A 203 -22.00 -17.59 -8.61
CA ARG A 203 -23.06 -16.79 -9.21
C ARG A 203 -23.96 -17.63 -10.12
N ARG A 204 -23.38 -18.48 -10.97
CA ARG A 204 -24.15 -19.40 -11.82
C ARG A 204 -24.96 -20.39 -10.99
N ARG A 205 -24.35 -20.93 -9.92
CA ARG A 205 -25.05 -21.82 -8.98
C ARG A 205 -26.22 -21.11 -8.31
N TYR A 206 -26.00 -19.93 -7.75
CA TYR A 206 -27.06 -19.13 -7.13
C TYR A 206 -28.19 -18.82 -8.12
N LEU A 207 -27.85 -18.36 -9.33
CA LEU A 207 -28.87 -18.06 -10.34
C LEU A 207 -29.61 -19.31 -10.81
N GLY A 208 -28.94 -20.44 -10.99
CA GLY A 208 -29.58 -21.68 -11.45
C GLY A 208 -30.37 -22.41 -10.36
N GLU A 209 -29.74 -22.66 -9.21
CA GLU A 209 -30.29 -23.51 -8.15
C GLU A 209 -31.21 -22.77 -7.17
N ASP A 210 -31.03 -21.45 -6.99
CA ASP A 210 -31.86 -20.67 -6.05
C ASP A 210 -32.87 -19.79 -6.80
N VAL A 211 -32.43 -19.02 -7.80
CA VAL A 211 -33.28 -18.03 -8.49
C VAL A 211 -34.15 -18.66 -9.56
N LEU A 212 -33.55 -19.36 -10.52
CA LEU A 212 -34.25 -19.88 -11.70
C LEU A 212 -34.74 -21.33 -11.52
N LYS A 213 -34.70 -21.87 -10.30
CA LYS A 213 -35.16 -23.22 -9.97
C LYS A 213 -36.61 -23.47 -10.37
N ASP A 214 -37.46 -22.48 -10.12
CA ASP A 214 -38.87 -22.48 -10.51
C ASP A 214 -39.34 -21.03 -10.71
N THR A 215 -40.46 -20.86 -11.42
CA THR A 215 -41.03 -19.53 -11.70
C THR A 215 -41.34 -18.75 -10.41
N GLY A 216 -41.68 -19.42 -9.30
CA GLY A 216 -41.96 -18.78 -8.01
C GLY A 216 -40.70 -18.16 -7.38
N SER A 217 -39.59 -18.90 -7.34
CA SER A 217 -38.29 -18.39 -6.91
C SER A 217 -37.82 -17.19 -7.75
N ALA A 218 -38.02 -17.25 -9.06
CA ALA A 218 -37.63 -16.16 -9.97
C ALA A 218 -38.46 -14.90 -9.72
N VAL A 219 -39.77 -15.05 -9.46
CA VAL A 219 -40.68 -13.96 -9.08
C VAL A 219 -40.28 -13.33 -7.75
N VAL A 220 -40.00 -14.14 -6.72
CA VAL A 220 -39.55 -13.63 -5.41
C VAL A 220 -38.23 -12.89 -5.53
N TRP A 221 -37.28 -13.44 -6.30
CA TRP A 221 -36.00 -12.79 -6.56
C TRP A 221 -36.17 -11.47 -7.33
N TRP A 222 -37.02 -11.45 -8.37
CA TRP A 222 -37.31 -10.24 -9.15
C TRP A 222 -37.95 -9.16 -8.29
N LEU A 223 -38.89 -9.53 -7.42
CA LEU A 223 -39.54 -8.63 -6.48
C LEU A 223 -38.54 -8.03 -5.49
N ALA A 224 -37.65 -8.86 -4.91
CA ALA A 224 -36.61 -8.41 -4.00
C ALA A 224 -35.55 -7.52 -4.68
N ARG A 225 -35.31 -7.71 -5.99
CA ARG A 225 -34.36 -6.92 -6.79
C ARG A 225 -34.94 -5.58 -7.25
N ASN A 226 -36.26 -5.47 -7.37
CA ASN A 226 -36.97 -4.30 -7.91
C ASN A 226 -37.86 -3.62 -6.86
N ASP A 227 -37.35 -3.42 -5.64
CA ASP A 227 -38.01 -2.66 -4.56
C ASP A 227 -39.48 -3.05 -4.30
N GLU A 228 -39.81 -4.33 -4.42
CA GLU A 228 -41.15 -4.87 -4.16
C GLU A 228 -42.27 -4.34 -5.08
N HIS A 229 -41.95 -3.90 -6.30
CA HIS A 229 -42.95 -3.47 -7.29
C HIS A 229 -43.77 -4.66 -7.82
N VAL A 230 -44.88 -4.96 -7.13
CA VAL A 230 -45.76 -6.11 -7.43
C VAL A 230 -46.37 -6.02 -8.83
N GLU A 231 -46.90 -4.87 -9.23
CA GLU A 231 -47.56 -4.70 -10.55
C GLU A 231 -46.61 -5.04 -11.70
N ARG A 232 -45.37 -4.53 -11.62
CA ARG A 232 -44.32 -4.83 -12.61
C ARG A 232 -43.95 -6.31 -12.61
N THR A 233 -43.84 -6.90 -11.42
CA THR A 233 -43.52 -8.32 -11.28
C THR A 233 -44.60 -9.23 -11.88
N VAL A 234 -45.87 -8.86 -11.75
CA VAL A 234 -46.99 -9.58 -12.38
C VAL A 234 -46.94 -9.44 -13.90
N ASN A 235 -46.61 -8.27 -14.43
CA ASN A 235 -46.44 -8.06 -15.88
C ASN A 235 -45.27 -8.86 -16.46
N ASP A 236 -44.18 -8.99 -15.70
CA ASP A 236 -42.98 -9.75 -16.10
C ASP A 236 -43.12 -11.26 -15.86
N LEU A 237 -44.25 -11.74 -15.29
CA LEU A 237 -44.46 -13.14 -14.90
C LEU A 237 -44.27 -14.11 -16.08
N ALA A 238 -44.78 -13.77 -17.26
CA ALA A 238 -44.65 -14.59 -18.46
C ALA A 238 -43.19 -14.72 -18.92
N LEU A 239 -42.43 -13.62 -18.85
CA LEU A 239 -41.00 -13.58 -19.18
C LEU A 239 -40.17 -14.39 -18.18
N LEU A 240 -40.45 -14.26 -16.89
CA LEU A 240 -39.81 -15.04 -15.84
C LEU A 240 -40.10 -16.53 -16.01
N ALA A 241 -41.33 -16.92 -16.37
CA ALA A 241 -41.69 -18.31 -16.65
C ALA A 241 -40.93 -18.86 -17.85
N GLN A 242 -40.76 -18.08 -18.92
CA GLN A 242 -40.00 -18.48 -20.09
C GLN A 242 -38.50 -18.61 -19.78
N LEU A 243 -37.94 -17.68 -19.01
CA LEU A 243 -36.54 -17.73 -18.56
C LEU A 243 -36.26 -18.92 -17.67
N THR A 244 -37.14 -19.26 -16.71
CA THR A 244 -36.95 -20.44 -15.86
C THR A 244 -37.09 -21.73 -16.66
N SER A 245 -38.02 -21.77 -17.62
CA SER A 245 -38.23 -22.94 -18.48
C SER A 245 -37.00 -23.17 -19.38
N ALA A 246 -36.46 -22.11 -19.97
CA ALA A 246 -35.23 -22.18 -20.78
C ALA A 246 -33.98 -22.51 -19.94
N ALA A 247 -33.88 -22.03 -18.69
CA ALA A 247 -32.74 -22.31 -17.82
C ALA A 247 -32.67 -23.76 -17.32
N ASN A 248 -33.80 -24.48 -17.31
CA ASN A 248 -33.90 -25.86 -16.82
C ASN A 248 -34.14 -26.88 -17.94
N ASP A 249 -34.15 -26.47 -19.21
CA ASP A 249 -34.52 -27.30 -20.36
C ASP A 249 -35.89 -28.00 -20.17
N THR A 250 -36.88 -27.27 -19.64
CA THR A 250 -38.26 -27.76 -19.43
C THR A 250 -39.28 -26.96 -20.23
N ASP A 251 -40.43 -27.56 -20.53
CA ASP A 251 -41.56 -26.84 -21.12
C ASP A 251 -42.18 -25.84 -20.13
N VAL A 252 -42.76 -24.76 -20.66
CA VAL A 252 -43.46 -23.77 -19.83
C VAL A 252 -44.74 -24.40 -19.25
N PRO A 253 -45.04 -24.20 -17.94
CA PRO A 253 -46.27 -24.72 -17.33
C PRO A 253 -47.54 -24.27 -18.08
N GLU A 254 -48.44 -25.21 -18.36
CA GLU A 254 -49.68 -24.99 -19.14
C GLU A 254 -50.49 -23.78 -18.64
N ARG A 255 -50.60 -23.60 -17.32
CA ARG A 255 -51.30 -22.46 -16.69
C ARG A 255 -50.74 -21.07 -17.04
N LEU A 256 -49.49 -20.99 -17.49
CA LEU A 256 -48.79 -19.76 -17.87
C LEU A 256 -48.62 -19.64 -19.39
N GLN A 257 -48.91 -20.70 -20.15
CA GLN A 257 -48.86 -20.68 -21.62
C GLN A 257 -49.91 -19.73 -22.20
N ASP A 258 -51.09 -19.64 -21.57
CA ASP A 258 -52.14 -18.70 -21.98
C ASP A 258 -51.69 -17.25 -21.82
N LEU A 259 -50.95 -16.92 -20.76
CA LEU A 259 -50.41 -15.57 -20.55
C LEU A 259 -49.34 -15.23 -21.59
N ILE A 260 -48.46 -16.17 -21.91
CA ILE A 260 -47.47 -15.98 -23.01
C ILE A 260 -48.19 -15.80 -24.35
N SER A 261 -49.23 -16.58 -24.62
CA SER A 261 -50.00 -16.50 -25.86
C SER A 261 -50.81 -15.22 -25.98
N GLN A 262 -51.32 -14.69 -24.87
CA GLN A 262 -51.98 -13.38 -24.81
C GLN A 262 -50.98 -12.24 -25.04
N GLN A 263 -49.78 -12.36 -24.48
CA GLN A 263 -48.71 -11.36 -24.62
C GLN A 263 -48.04 -11.41 -26.01
N ALA A 264 -48.06 -12.56 -26.69
CA ALA A 264 -47.68 -12.72 -28.08
C ALA A 264 -48.81 -12.35 -29.07
N GLY A 265 -50.07 -12.39 -28.60
CA GLY A 265 -51.28 -12.08 -29.37
C GLY A 265 -51.70 -10.62 -29.32
N GLU A 266 -51.24 -9.85 -28.33
CA GLU A 266 -51.14 -8.41 -28.48
C GLU A 266 -50.05 -8.13 -29.51
N PRO A 267 -50.35 -7.49 -30.65
CA PRO A 267 -49.30 -6.81 -31.37
C PRO A 267 -48.81 -5.77 -30.38
N THR A 268 -47.66 -6.04 -29.77
CA THR A 268 -46.83 -4.97 -29.24
C THR A 268 -46.49 -4.14 -30.47
N ALA A 269 -47.37 -3.20 -30.80
CA ALA A 269 -46.97 -1.88 -31.24
C ALA A 269 -46.20 -1.27 -30.07
N SER A 270 -45.06 -1.88 -29.73
CA SER A 270 -43.92 -1.07 -29.41
C SER A 270 -43.73 -0.26 -30.68
N ASP A 271 -43.91 1.03 -30.52
CA ASP A 271 -43.40 2.08 -31.38
C ASP A 271 -41.84 2.01 -31.36
N PHE A 272 -41.29 0.84 -31.69
CA PHE A 272 -40.01 0.73 -32.33
C PHE A 272 -40.34 0.85 -33.81
N PRO A 273 -39.80 1.85 -34.53
CA PRO A 273 -39.93 1.89 -35.98
C PRO A 273 -39.51 0.51 -36.51
N GLY A 274 -40.40 -0.12 -37.27
CA GLY A 274 -40.12 -1.42 -37.87
C GLY A 274 -38.84 -1.35 -38.69
N GLU A 275 -37.78 -1.95 -38.17
CA GLU A 275 -36.63 -2.32 -38.96
C GLU A 275 -37.10 -3.42 -39.93
N ALA A 276 -37.10 -3.10 -41.22
CA ALA A 276 -37.20 -4.07 -42.29
C ALA A 276 -36.17 -5.21 -42.06
N PRO A 277 -36.37 -6.41 -42.63
CA PRO A 277 -35.35 -7.47 -42.59
C PRO A 277 -34.00 -6.86 -42.96
N PRO A 278 -32.95 -7.06 -42.14
CA PRO A 278 -31.73 -6.30 -42.29
C PRO A 278 -31.20 -6.51 -43.71
N PRO A 279 -30.96 -5.44 -44.48
CA PRO A 279 -30.09 -5.57 -45.63
C PRO A 279 -28.77 -6.16 -45.12
N ALA A 280 -28.20 -7.08 -45.90
CA ALA A 280 -26.90 -7.72 -45.63
C ALA A 280 -25.92 -6.75 -44.95
N PRO A 281 -25.14 -7.19 -43.95
CA PRO A 281 -24.52 -6.34 -42.93
C PRO A 281 -23.82 -5.12 -43.53
N GLN A 282 -24.53 -3.99 -43.53
CA GLN A 282 -24.01 -2.69 -43.90
C GLN A 282 -23.63 -1.97 -42.61
N GLY A 283 -22.31 -1.90 -42.37
CA GLY A 283 -21.68 -0.97 -41.45
C GLY A 283 -21.89 -1.29 -39.97
N ARG A 284 -20.79 -1.67 -39.29
CA ARG A 284 -20.68 -1.49 -37.84
C ARG A 284 -21.14 -0.06 -37.50
N GLU A 285 -22.04 0.09 -36.52
CA GLU A 285 -22.17 1.34 -35.80
C GLU A 285 -20.82 1.59 -35.11
N THR A 286 -20.01 2.42 -35.73
CA THR A 286 -18.63 2.66 -35.32
C THR A 286 -18.61 3.47 -34.02
N ALA A 287 -17.66 3.19 -33.13
CA ALA A 287 -17.42 3.95 -31.88
C ALA A 287 -17.31 5.49 -32.08
N THR A 288 -17.01 5.92 -33.31
CA THR A 288 -16.99 7.32 -33.75
C THR A 288 -18.36 7.96 -33.75
N THR A 289 -19.43 7.23 -34.10
CA THR A 289 -20.82 7.71 -34.09
C THR A 289 -21.27 7.98 -32.66
N HIS A 290 -21.04 7.03 -31.74
CA HIS A 290 -21.36 7.23 -30.32
C HIS A 290 -20.55 8.36 -29.67
N LEU A 291 -19.28 8.51 -30.05
CA LEU A 291 -18.48 9.62 -29.56
C LEU A 291 -18.97 10.97 -30.12
N SER A 292 -19.43 10.98 -31.38
CA SER A 292 -20.04 12.16 -31.99
C SER A 292 -21.30 12.58 -31.23
N ASP A 293 -22.23 11.65 -31.03
CA ASP A 293 -23.48 11.90 -30.32
C ASP A 293 -23.24 12.36 -28.87
N PHE A 294 -22.23 11.76 -28.20
CA PHE A 294 -21.81 12.20 -26.88
C PHE A 294 -21.30 13.64 -26.88
N LEU A 295 -20.41 14.01 -27.80
CA LEU A 295 -19.85 15.36 -27.92
C LEU A 295 -20.95 16.40 -28.21
N ASP A 296 -21.92 16.05 -29.04
CA ASP A 296 -23.09 16.88 -29.31
C ASP A 296 -23.98 17.04 -28.06
N SER A 297 -24.18 15.97 -27.28
CA SER A 297 -25.00 16.00 -26.05
C SER A 297 -24.44 16.91 -24.95
N ILE A 298 -23.12 17.10 -24.91
CA ILE A 298 -22.45 17.97 -23.92
C ILE A 298 -22.18 19.39 -24.47
N GLY A 299 -22.68 19.69 -25.67
CA GLY A 299 -22.70 21.03 -26.26
C GLY A 299 -21.49 21.38 -27.15
N PHE A 300 -20.65 20.42 -27.54
CA PHE A 300 -19.58 20.65 -28.51
C PHE A 300 -20.05 20.26 -29.91
N THR A 301 -20.80 21.14 -30.60
CA THR A 301 -21.35 20.87 -31.93
C THR A 301 -20.28 20.77 -33.03
N GLU A 302 -20.65 20.27 -34.21
CA GLU A 302 -19.79 20.31 -35.40
C GLU A 302 -19.35 21.76 -35.68
N GLY A 303 -18.03 22.00 -35.61
CA GLY A 303 -17.42 23.33 -35.77
C GLY A 303 -16.75 23.91 -34.52
N ASP A 304 -16.89 23.29 -33.33
CA ASP A 304 -16.13 23.71 -32.15
C ASP A 304 -14.66 23.28 -32.28
N VAL A 305 -13.74 24.24 -32.17
CA VAL A 305 -12.27 24.04 -32.21
C VAL A 305 -11.80 23.06 -31.13
N ARG A 306 -12.55 22.89 -30.05
CA ARG A 306 -12.22 22.00 -28.92
C ARG A 306 -12.65 20.55 -29.14
N ARG A 307 -13.59 20.28 -30.06
CA ARG A 307 -14.06 18.94 -30.42
C ARG A 307 -12.93 18.01 -30.88
N PRO A 308 -12.02 18.41 -31.80
CA PRO A 308 -10.90 17.57 -32.22
C PRO A 308 -9.90 17.28 -31.10
N MET A 309 -9.62 18.25 -30.22
CA MET A 309 -8.69 18.07 -29.10
C MET A 309 -9.20 17.04 -28.09
N LEU A 310 -10.50 17.06 -27.79
CA LEU A 310 -11.11 16.13 -26.84
C LEU A 310 -11.19 14.71 -27.41
N ALA A 311 -11.52 14.58 -28.70
CA ALA A 311 -11.48 13.31 -29.40
C ALA A 311 -10.05 12.71 -29.44
N ALA A 312 -9.03 13.54 -29.64
CA ALA A 312 -7.62 13.11 -29.60
C ALA A 312 -7.17 12.62 -28.21
N GLN A 313 -7.61 13.29 -27.13
CA GLN A 313 -7.34 12.82 -25.76
C GLN A 313 -8.02 11.47 -25.46
N ILE A 314 -9.28 11.32 -25.85
CA ILE A 314 -10.02 10.06 -25.67
C ILE A 314 -9.35 8.93 -26.46
N ALA A 315 -8.95 9.18 -27.70
CA ALA A 315 -8.19 8.22 -28.50
C ALA A 315 -6.85 7.84 -27.84
N GLY A 316 -6.15 8.81 -27.22
CA GLY A 316 -4.92 8.56 -26.46
C GLY A 316 -5.13 7.59 -25.30
N LEU A 317 -6.18 7.78 -24.51
CA LEU A 317 -6.54 6.89 -23.41
C LEU A 317 -6.95 5.48 -23.89
N ILE A 318 -7.65 5.38 -25.02
CA ILE A 318 -8.04 4.09 -25.61
C ILE A 318 -6.80 3.33 -26.13
N LYS A 319 -5.79 4.06 -26.62
CA LYS A 319 -4.51 3.49 -27.08
C LYS A 319 -3.71 2.88 -25.92
N GLU A 320 -3.74 3.48 -24.74
CA GLU A 320 -3.10 2.93 -23.53
C GLU A 320 -3.74 1.61 -23.05
N GLN A 321 -5.00 1.35 -23.43
CA GLN A 321 -5.73 0.12 -23.09
C GLN A 321 -5.62 -0.97 -24.17
N ASN A 322 -4.64 -0.88 -25.08
CA ASN A 322 -4.39 -1.82 -26.19
C ASN A 322 -5.54 -1.96 -27.21
N ARG A 323 -6.42 -0.96 -27.35
CA ARG A 323 -7.49 -0.94 -28.37
C ARG A 323 -7.17 0.00 -29.53
N HIS A 324 -6.10 -0.33 -30.24
CA HIS A 324 -5.50 0.53 -31.29
C HIS A 324 -6.44 0.82 -32.46
N GLU A 325 -7.18 -0.18 -32.95
CA GLU A 325 -8.08 -0.03 -34.10
C GLU A 325 -9.17 1.03 -33.85
N THR A 326 -9.76 1.05 -32.65
CA THR A 326 -10.80 2.02 -32.29
C THR A 326 -10.24 3.43 -32.08
N ALA A 327 -9.02 3.54 -31.55
CA ALA A 327 -8.36 4.83 -31.35
C ALA A 327 -7.98 5.50 -32.67
N GLU A 328 -7.51 4.73 -33.66
CA GLU A 328 -7.17 5.22 -35.00
C GLU A 328 -8.41 5.66 -35.77
N GLU A 329 -9.52 4.93 -35.64
CA GLU A 329 -10.80 5.27 -36.28
C GLU A 329 -11.40 6.58 -35.71
N ILE A 330 -11.24 6.82 -34.40
CA ILE A 330 -11.61 8.08 -33.74
C ILE A 330 -10.70 9.22 -34.21
N GLN A 331 -9.39 9.02 -34.27
CA GLN A 331 -8.48 10.07 -34.77
C GLN A 331 -8.81 10.45 -36.20
N HIS A 332 -8.98 9.49 -37.10
CA HIS A 332 -9.25 9.77 -38.52
C HIS A 332 -10.58 10.53 -38.75
N ARG A 333 -11.59 10.36 -37.89
CA ARG A 333 -12.89 11.03 -38.05
C ARG A 333 -12.88 12.49 -37.55
N PHE A 334 -12.12 12.77 -36.50
CA PHE A 334 -12.16 14.06 -35.81
C PHE A 334 -10.92 14.93 -36.08
N ASP A 335 -9.90 14.45 -36.79
CA ASP A 335 -8.76 15.26 -37.22
C ASP A 335 -9.20 16.23 -38.35
N PRO A 336 -8.96 17.55 -38.24
CA PRO A 336 -9.28 18.48 -39.31
C PRO A 336 -8.39 18.20 -40.55
N PRO A 337 -8.93 18.29 -41.78
CA PRO A 337 -8.09 18.19 -42.97
C PRO A 337 -7.00 19.26 -42.93
N ALA A 338 -5.76 18.86 -43.20
CA ALA A 338 -4.58 19.73 -43.26
C ALA A 338 -4.78 20.86 -44.27
N SER A 339 -5.38 21.96 -43.83
CA SER A 339 -5.46 23.21 -44.58
C SER A 339 -5.54 24.39 -43.63
N LEU A 340 -4.60 24.45 -42.69
CA LEU A 340 -4.15 25.68 -42.04
C LEU A 340 -2.63 25.55 -41.86
N ALA A 341 -1.90 25.66 -42.97
CA ALA A 341 -0.53 26.14 -42.91
C ALA A 341 -0.61 27.61 -42.46
N PRO A 342 0.05 28.02 -41.36
CA PRO A 342 0.20 29.44 -41.08
C PRO A 342 1.10 30.05 -42.16
N ASP A 343 0.64 31.13 -42.78
CA ASP A 343 1.43 32.00 -43.66
C ASP A 343 2.68 32.45 -42.89
N ASP A 344 3.84 31.89 -43.24
CA ASP A 344 5.15 32.47 -42.97
C ASP A 344 5.34 33.64 -43.95
N ASP A 345 4.92 34.84 -43.57
CA ASP A 345 5.43 36.10 -44.12
C ASP A 345 5.08 37.29 -43.20
N GLU A 346 5.80 37.41 -42.08
CA GLU A 346 6.07 38.74 -41.53
C GLU A 346 7.50 38.80 -40.98
N ALA A 347 8.41 39.20 -41.87
CA ALA A 347 9.80 39.51 -41.55
C ALA A 347 9.89 40.61 -40.48
N PRO A 348 10.67 40.44 -39.40
CA PRO A 348 10.89 41.51 -38.44
C PRO A 348 11.88 42.55 -39.01
N ALA A 349 11.41 43.79 -39.13
CA ALA A 349 12.23 44.96 -39.42
C ALA A 349 13.31 45.16 -38.33
N PRO A 350 14.59 45.41 -38.69
CA PRO A 350 15.63 45.71 -37.72
C PRO A 350 15.77 47.22 -37.52
N GLY A 351 15.68 47.66 -36.27
CA GLY A 351 16.16 48.98 -35.85
C GLY A 351 15.77 49.26 -34.40
N SER A 352 16.61 49.76 -33.52
CA SER A 352 18.04 50.05 -33.49
C SER A 352 18.40 50.19 -32.00
N PRO A 353 19.67 50.02 -31.59
CA PRO A 353 20.06 50.08 -30.18
C PRO A 353 20.28 51.51 -29.68
N LEU A 354 20.20 51.60 -28.36
CA LEU A 354 20.54 52.72 -27.46
C LEU A 354 21.64 53.69 -27.95
N ALA A 355 21.35 54.98 -27.78
CA ALA A 355 22.28 56.00 -27.30
C ALA A 355 21.60 56.78 -26.18
#